data_AF-A0A1V4UK11-F1
#
_entry.id   AF-A0A1V4UK11-F1
#
_cell.length_a   1.000
_cell.length_b   1.000
_cell.length_c   1.000
_cell.angle_alpha   90.00
_cell.angle_beta   90.00
_cell.angle_gamma   90.00
#
_symmetry.space_group_name_H-M   'P 1'
#
loop_
_entity.id
_entity.type
_entity.pdbx_description
1 polymer ?
#
loop_
_entity_poly.entity_id
_entity_poly.type
_entity_poly.pdbx_seq_one_letter_code
_entity_poly.pdbx_strand_id
1 'polypeptide(L)'
;MVRTEVSLKLMSLLLQGDPVSDRQLAAAIGFKNPRNIATHLASFVNMGYTVSLPRDEYGPGNWYQLTSKKEGVLKLYQSAFYKRLRTRIREIPWFINEMTEGFGDLPPDLLLLIQEMMKKSHTFFTMVAASPSHERVLSTYSLYLFPCRLMHAEDPLFQAYFLYTQLYSEAITRDISQGGLSERFLEPLDRIQQALTQTAPCSCMYKLPFMGTDRQGDHE
;
A
#
# COMPACT_ATOMS: atom_id res chain seq x y z
N MET A 1 14.01 -7.96 21.89
CA MET A 1 14.16 -7.09 20.70
C MET A 1 14.85 -5.81 21.14
N VAL A 2 16.05 -5.52 20.63
CA VAL A 2 16.76 -4.28 20.97
C VAL A 2 16.10 -3.13 20.20
N ARG A 3 15.34 -2.28 20.91
CA ARG A 3 14.56 -1.17 20.34
C ARG A 3 15.28 0.14 20.58
N THR A 4 16.18 0.50 19.67
CA THR A 4 17.06 1.67 19.81
C THR A 4 17.12 2.45 18.50
N GLU A 5 17.58 3.70 18.56
CA GLU A 5 17.85 4.50 17.36
C GLU A 5 18.84 3.80 16.41
N VAL A 6 19.82 3.08 16.97
CA VAL A 6 20.75 2.21 16.23
C VAL A 6 19.98 1.17 15.40
N SER A 7 18.98 0.51 15.99
CA SER A 7 18.15 -0.48 15.27
C SER A 7 17.39 0.15 14.10
N LEU A 8 16.87 1.37 14.27
CA LEU A 8 16.19 2.10 13.20
C LEU A 8 17.14 2.45 12.05
N LYS A 9 18.34 2.96 12.37
CA LYS A 9 19.36 3.30 11.37
C LYS A 9 19.84 2.06 10.60
N LEU A 10 20.12 0.96 11.30
CA LEU A 10 20.52 -0.30 10.68
C LEU A 10 19.45 -0.84 9.73
N MET A 11 18.20 -0.91 10.18
CA MET A 11 17.11 -1.41 9.33
C MET A 11 16.85 -0.47 8.14
N SER A 12 16.98 0.84 8.35
CA SER A 12 16.91 1.84 7.29
C SER A 12 17.95 1.62 6.19
N LEU A 13 19.17 1.19 6.53
CA LEU A 13 20.20 0.82 5.55
C LEU A 13 19.83 -0.48 4.82
N LEU A 14 19.40 -1.51 5.57
CA LEU A 14 19.06 -2.82 5.01
C LEU A 14 17.84 -2.78 4.08
N LEU A 15 16.92 -1.82 4.25
CA LEU A 15 15.80 -1.60 3.33
C LEU A 15 16.21 -1.18 1.92
N GLN A 16 17.48 -0.80 1.69
CA GLN A 16 17.99 -0.58 0.32
C GLN A 16 17.98 -1.88 -0.50
N GLY A 17 17.99 -3.04 0.16
CA GLY A 17 17.83 -4.35 -0.49
C GLY A 17 19.14 -4.99 -0.94
N ASP A 18 20.24 -4.24 -1.04
CA ASP A 18 21.55 -4.79 -1.39
C ASP A 18 22.15 -5.59 -0.21
N PRO A 19 22.94 -6.65 -0.49
CA PRO A 19 23.79 -7.28 0.50
C PRO A 19 24.76 -6.30 1.16
N VAL A 20 24.77 -6.24 2.49
CA VAL A 20 25.69 -5.37 3.25
C VAL A 20 26.37 -6.15 4.38
N SER A 21 27.68 -5.97 4.54
CA SER A 21 28.45 -6.57 5.63
C SER A 21 28.19 -5.89 6.99
N ASP A 22 28.36 -6.63 8.08
CA ASP A 22 28.33 -6.09 9.45
C ASP A 22 29.32 -4.93 9.66
N ARG A 23 30.50 -4.98 9.03
CA ARG A 23 31.50 -3.90 9.07
C ARG A 23 30.99 -2.64 8.40
N GLN A 24 30.40 -2.74 7.21
CA GLN A 24 29.83 -1.59 6.50
C GLN A 24 28.67 -0.97 7.28
N LEU A 25 27.77 -1.82 7.81
CA LEU A 25 26.65 -1.37 8.64
C LEU A 25 27.11 -0.65 9.91
N ALA A 26 28.13 -1.18 10.59
CA ALA A 26 28.70 -0.57 11.79
C ALA A 26 29.34 0.78 11.48
N ALA A 27 30.14 0.86 10.40
CA ALA A 27 30.79 2.09 9.97
C ALA A 27 29.76 3.17 9.58
N ALA A 28 28.72 2.79 8.83
CA ALA A 28 27.67 3.70 8.36
C ALA A 28 26.89 4.39 9.50
N ILE A 29 26.87 3.79 10.70
CA ILE A 29 26.21 4.36 11.87
C ILE A 29 27.18 4.84 12.96
N GLY A 30 28.49 4.87 12.65
CA GLY A 30 29.53 5.46 13.51
C GLY A 30 30.23 4.51 14.48
N PHE A 31 30.03 3.20 14.39
CA PHE A 31 30.77 2.22 15.20
C PHE A 31 32.04 1.74 14.50
N LYS A 32 33.16 1.73 15.25
CA LYS A 32 34.43 1.15 14.78
C LYS A 32 34.46 -0.38 14.83
N ASN A 33 33.69 -0.98 15.75
CA ASN A 33 33.68 -2.43 15.97
C ASN A 33 32.30 -3.03 15.62
N PRO A 34 32.21 -3.98 14.67
CA PRO A 34 30.94 -4.62 14.29
C PRO A 34 30.29 -5.41 15.42
N ARG A 35 31.05 -5.81 16.46
CA ARG A 35 30.49 -6.48 17.65
C ARG A 35 29.42 -5.63 18.35
N ASN A 36 29.49 -4.30 18.24
CA ASN A 36 28.53 -3.38 18.87
C ASN A 36 27.13 -3.46 18.25
N ILE A 37 27.01 -3.99 17.02
CA ILE A 37 25.72 -4.15 16.34
C ILE A 37 25.26 -5.61 16.23
N ALA A 38 26.10 -6.57 16.65
CA ALA A 38 25.84 -8.00 16.46
C ALA A 38 24.50 -8.46 17.05
N THR A 39 24.14 -7.99 18.26
CA THR A 39 22.86 -8.32 18.90
C THR A 39 21.65 -7.75 18.14
N HIS A 40 21.81 -6.59 17.49
CA HIS A 40 20.75 -6.00 16.65
C HIS A 40 20.53 -6.86 15.41
N LEU A 41 21.61 -7.22 14.72
CA LEU A 41 21.56 -8.04 13.50
C LEU A 41 21.02 -9.45 13.79
N ALA A 42 21.47 -10.08 14.87
CA ALA A 42 20.91 -11.36 15.33
C ALA A 42 19.41 -11.23 15.63
N SER A 43 18.97 -10.14 16.27
CA SER A 43 17.54 -9.89 16.50
C SER A 43 16.76 -9.69 15.20
N PHE A 44 17.34 -9.14 14.14
CA PHE A 44 16.66 -8.96 12.85
C PHE A 44 16.49 -10.29 12.12
N VAL A 45 17.53 -11.13 12.13
CA VAL A 45 17.49 -12.48 11.58
C VAL A 45 16.46 -13.33 12.32
N ASN A 46 16.49 -13.35 13.66
CA ASN A 46 15.53 -14.10 14.46
C ASN A 46 14.08 -13.67 14.25
N MET A 47 13.85 -12.39 13.91
CA MET A 47 12.51 -11.88 13.63
C MET A 47 12.04 -12.18 12.21
N GLY A 48 12.94 -12.64 11.33
CA GLY A 48 12.69 -12.87 9.92
C GLY A 48 12.71 -11.60 9.06
N TYR A 49 13.23 -10.48 9.57
CA TYR A 49 13.32 -9.23 8.80
C TYR A 49 14.46 -9.27 7.79
N THR A 50 15.55 -9.97 8.13
CA THR A 50 16.77 -10.06 7.33
C THR A 50 17.23 -11.50 7.27
N VAL A 51 18.01 -11.82 6.25
CA VAL A 51 18.72 -13.10 6.12
C VAL A 51 20.21 -12.89 6.30
N SER A 52 20.90 -13.91 6.83
CA SER A 52 22.36 -13.99 6.79
C SER A 52 22.75 -14.68 5.49
N LEU A 53 23.67 -14.08 4.74
CA LEU A 53 24.13 -14.62 3.48
C LEU A 53 25.38 -15.51 3.66
N PRO A 54 25.58 -16.51 2.78
CA PRO A 54 26.75 -17.38 2.82
C PRO A 54 28.03 -16.58 2.57
N ARG A 55 29.11 -16.93 3.28
CA ARG A 55 30.39 -16.20 3.21
C ARG A 55 31.11 -16.38 1.88
N ASP A 56 30.92 -17.53 1.24
CA ASP A 56 31.69 -17.94 0.07
C ASP A 56 31.40 -17.07 -1.16
N GLU A 57 30.23 -16.43 -1.21
CA GLU A 57 29.79 -15.59 -2.33
C GLU A 57 30.17 -14.11 -2.19
N TYR A 58 30.26 -13.60 -0.96
CA TYR A 58 30.39 -12.16 -0.70
C TYR A 58 31.71 -11.76 -0.03
N GLY A 59 32.58 -12.73 0.26
CA GLY A 59 33.89 -12.49 0.85
C GLY A 59 33.88 -12.37 2.38
N PRO A 60 35.00 -11.95 2.99
CA PRO A 60 35.22 -12.07 4.43
C PRO A 60 34.30 -11.14 5.25
N GLY A 61 33.47 -11.72 6.11
CA GLY A 61 32.56 -11.00 7.00
C GLY A 61 31.27 -11.75 7.25
N ASN A 62 30.35 -11.17 8.02
CA ASN A 62 28.95 -11.61 8.03
C ASN A 62 28.14 -10.66 7.17
N TRP A 63 27.39 -11.20 6.23
CA TRP A 63 26.62 -10.44 5.26
C TRP A 63 25.14 -10.57 5.54
N TYR A 64 24.43 -9.45 5.41
CA TYR A 64 23.01 -9.35 5.72
C TYR A 64 22.27 -8.68 4.58
N GLN A 65 21.05 -9.12 4.37
CA GLN A 65 20.14 -8.54 3.38
C GLN A 65 18.72 -8.53 3.95
N LEU A 66 17.88 -7.61 3.47
CA LEU A 66 16.44 -7.69 3.70
C LEU A 66 15.93 -9.05 3.21
N THR A 67 14.99 -9.64 3.95
CA THR A 67 14.31 -10.85 3.52
C THR A 67 13.59 -10.65 2.18
N SER A 68 13.63 -11.66 1.32
CA SER A 68 12.82 -11.72 0.09
C SER A 68 11.41 -12.27 0.34
N LYS A 69 11.05 -12.59 1.59
CA LYS A 69 9.74 -13.14 1.93
C LYS A 69 8.74 -12.04 2.30
N LYS A 70 7.60 -11.99 1.61
CA LYS A 70 6.46 -11.10 1.90
C LYS A 70 6.15 -10.98 3.39
N GLU A 71 6.04 -12.11 4.09
CA GLU A 71 5.61 -12.16 5.49
C GLU A 71 6.58 -11.45 6.41
N GLY A 72 7.89 -11.55 6.13
CA GLY A 72 8.92 -10.89 6.93
C GLY A 72 8.88 -9.37 6.77
N VAL A 73 8.69 -8.87 5.55
CA VAL A 73 8.55 -7.44 5.27
C VAL A 73 7.22 -6.89 5.79
N LEU A 74 6.12 -7.65 5.65
CA LEU A 74 4.83 -7.25 6.20
C LEU A 74 4.86 -7.17 7.74
N LYS A 75 5.51 -8.12 8.41
CA LYS A 75 5.73 -8.07 9.86
C LYS A 75 6.56 -6.86 10.27
N LEU A 76 7.59 -6.51 9.49
CA LEU A 76 8.38 -5.29 9.71
C LEU A 76 7.51 -4.03 9.58
N TYR A 77 6.67 -3.96 8.54
CA TYR A 77 5.75 -2.85 8.29
C TYR A 77 4.73 -2.64 9.42
N GLN A 78 4.17 -3.73 9.94
CA GLN A 78 3.19 -3.72 11.04
C GLN A 78 3.82 -3.33 12.38
N SER A 79 5.14 -3.45 12.53
CA SER A 79 5.83 -3.09 13.77
C SER A 79 5.66 -1.61 14.12
N ALA A 80 5.06 -1.34 15.29
CA ALA A 80 4.92 0.03 15.81
C ALA A 80 6.28 0.74 15.96
N PHE A 81 7.33 -0.01 16.31
CA PHE A 81 8.67 0.53 16.46
C PHE A 81 9.25 1.05 15.14
N TYR A 82 8.97 0.36 14.03
CA TYR A 82 9.45 0.72 12.69
C TYR A 82 8.47 1.57 11.89
N LYS A 83 7.49 2.22 12.55
CA LYS A 83 6.49 3.08 11.88
C LYS A 83 7.13 4.11 10.92
N ARG A 84 8.28 4.67 11.29
CA ARG A 84 9.03 5.65 10.47
C ARG A 84 9.55 5.07 9.14
N LEU A 85 9.66 3.76 9.01
CA LEU A 85 10.15 3.10 7.80
C LEU A 85 9.02 2.68 6.85
N ARG A 86 7.75 2.85 7.23
CA ARG A 86 6.59 2.37 6.46
C ARG A 86 6.54 2.92 5.04
N THR A 87 6.85 4.19 4.84
CA THR A 87 6.88 4.78 3.48
C THR A 87 7.92 4.09 2.61
N ARG A 88 9.15 3.96 3.11
CA ARG A 88 10.23 3.27 2.39
C ARG A 88 9.94 1.80 2.12
N ILE A 89 9.29 1.10 3.05
CA ILE A 89 8.87 -0.30 2.83
C ILE A 89 7.87 -0.40 1.68
N ARG A 90 6.91 0.53 1.59
CA ARG A 90 5.92 0.54 0.50
C ARG A 90 6.53 0.91 -0.84
N GLU A 91 7.69 1.54 -0.88
CA GLU A 91 8.39 1.86 -2.13
C GLU A 91 9.13 0.66 -2.73
N ILE A 92 9.26 -0.46 -2.01
CA ILE A 92 9.94 -1.67 -2.48
C ILE A 92 9.12 -2.33 -3.61
N PRO A 93 9.62 -2.37 -4.87
CA PRO A 93 8.80 -2.80 -6.01
C PRO A 93 8.35 -4.26 -5.94
N TRP A 94 9.26 -5.18 -5.64
CA TRP A 94 8.94 -6.62 -5.56
C TRP A 94 7.91 -6.89 -4.47
N PHE A 95 8.00 -6.19 -3.34
CA PHE A 95 7.09 -6.37 -2.21
C PHE A 95 5.68 -5.90 -2.57
N ILE A 96 5.56 -4.74 -3.23
CA ILE A 96 4.26 -4.27 -3.71
C ILE A 96 3.66 -5.25 -4.73
N ASN A 97 4.48 -5.76 -5.66
CA ASN A 97 4.02 -6.73 -6.64
C ASN A 97 3.46 -8.00 -5.95
N GLU A 98 4.21 -8.59 -5.01
CA GLU A 98 3.76 -9.76 -4.23
C GLU A 98 2.51 -9.48 -3.39
N MET A 99 2.35 -8.26 -2.86
CA MET A 99 1.15 -7.87 -2.12
C MET A 99 -0.09 -7.76 -3.03
N THR A 100 0.11 -7.57 -4.34
CA THR A 100 -0.97 -7.42 -5.33
C THR A 100 -1.17 -8.63 -6.24
N GLU A 101 -0.54 -9.77 -5.94
CA GLU A 101 -0.63 -10.98 -6.78
C GLU A 101 -2.08 -11.45 -7.00
N GLY A 102 -2.93 -11.40 -5.97
CA GLY A 102 -4.35 -11.78 -6.06
C GLY A 102 -5.25 -10.77 -6.79
N PHE A 103 -4.67 -9.76 -7.44
CA PHE A 103 -5.37 -8.76 -8.24
C PHE A 103 -5.06 -8.90 -9.74
N GLY A 104 -4.39 -10.00 -10.14
CA GLY A 104 -3.96 -10.23 -11.53
C GLY A 104 -5.09 -10.31 -12.56
N ASP A 105 -6.32 -10.60 -12.14
CA ASP A 105 -7.49 -10.64 -13.03
C ASP A 105 -8.06 -9.24 -13.34
N LEU A 106 -7.57 -8.20 -12.66
CA LEU A 106 -7.96 -6.82 -12.96
C LEU A 106 -7.26 -6.31 -14.23
N PRO A 107 -7.85 -5.30 -14.89
CA PRO A 107 -7.20 -4.55 -15.93
C PRO A 107 -5.79 -4.10 -15.52
N PRO A 108 -4.77 -4.22 -16.40
CA PRO A 108 -3.39 -3.89 -16.06
C PRO A 108 -3.20 -2.45 -15.55
N ASP A 109 -3.93 -1.49 -16.12
CA ASP A 109 -3.92 -0.09 -15.71
C ASP A 109 -4.50 0.12 -14.31
N LEU A 110 -5.61 -0.56 -13.98
CA LEU A 110 -6.17 -0.53 -12.62
C LEU A 110 -5.22 -1.18 -11.61
N LEU A 111 -4.57 -2.29 -11.95
CA LEU A 111 -3.57 -2.93 -11.09
C LEU A 111 -2.41 -1.97 -10.77
N LEU A 112 -1.87 -1.28 -11.78
CA LEU A 112 -0.81 -0.28 -11.60
C LEU A 112 -1.28 0.89 -10.70
N LEU A 113 -2.53 1.33 -10.85
CA LEU A 113 -3.12 2.36 -9.99
C LEU A 113 -3.25 1.89 -8.55
N ILE A 114 -3.71 0.66 -8.31
CA ILE A 114 -3.79 0.08 -6.95
C ILE A 114 -2.39 0.05 -6.32
N GLN A 115 -1.37 -0.39 -7.06
CA GLN A 115 0.02 -0.41 -6.58
C GLN A 115 0.52 1.00 -6.25
N GLU A 116 0.18 2.00 -7.06
CA GLU A 116 0.51 3.41 -6.78
C GLU A 116 -0.21 3.90 -5.51
N MET A 117 -1.51 3.65 -5.39
CA MET A 117 -2.31 4.00 -4.21
C MET A 117 -1.75 3.38 -2.93
N MET A 118 -1.32 2.12 -2.98
CA MET A 118 -0.64 1.44 -1.87
C MET A 118 0.63 2.17 -1.47
N LYS A 119 1.46 2.60 -2.42
CA LYS A 119 2.66 3.41 -2.16
C LYS A 119 2.32 4.75 -1.50
N LYS A 120 1.20 5.35 -1.90
CA LYS A 120 0.81 6.69 -1.47
C LYS A 120 0.07 6.76 -0.12
N SER A 121 -0.75 5.77 0.23
CA SER A 121 -1.57 5.77 1.47
C SER A 121 -1.29 4.56 2.39
N HIS A 122 -1.02 4.84 3.66
CA HIS A 122 -0.83 3.82 4.69
C HIS A 122 -2.13 3.03 4.90
N THR A 123 -3.24 3.75 5.06
CA THR A 123 -4.55 3.14 5.28
C THR A 123 -4.94 2.27 4.10
N PHE A 124 -4.78 2.75 2.86
CA PHE A 124 -5.11 1.96 1.67
C PHE A 124 -4.26 0.69 1.59
N PHE A 125 -2.94 0.80 1.83
CA PHE A 125 -2.07 -0.37 1.92
C PHE A 125 -2.59 -1.39 2.95
N THR A 126 -3.02 -0.93 4.13
CA THR A 126 -3.55 -1.86 5.15
C THR A 126 -4.86 -2.53 4.75
N MET A 127 -5.72 -1.83 4.00
CA MET A 127 -6.97 -2.41 3.47
C MET A 127 -6.66 -3.52 2.46
N VAL A 128 -5.75 -3.25 1.51
CA VAL A 128 -5.31 -4.25 0.51
C VAL A 128 -4.60 -5.42 1.19
N ALA A 129 -3.73 -5.16 2.17
CA ALA A 129 -3.04 -6.22 2.91
C ALA A 129 -4.00 -7.14 3.69
N ALA A 130 -5.12 -6.61 4.18
CA ALA A 130 -6.16 -7.39 4.86
C ALA A 130 -7.09 -8.15 3.88
N SER A 131 -7.10 -7.76 2.60
CA SER A 131 -7.93 -8.33 1.54
C SER A 131 -7.06 -8.69 0.34
N PRO A 132 -6.36 -9.84 0.37
CA PRO A 132 -5.25 -10.13 -0.56
C PRO A 132 -5.67 -10.43 -2.01
N SER A 133 -6.95 -10.27 -2.36
CA SER A 133 -7.45 -10.44 -3.72
C SER A 133 -8.61 -9.50 -4.02
N HIS A 134 -8.89 -9.27 -5.31
CA HIS A 134 -10.03 -8.44 -5.74
C HIS A 134 -11.36 -9.00 -5.22
N GLU A 135 -11.58 -10.31 -5.30
CA GLU A 135 -12.77 -10.97 -4.78
C GLU A 135 -12.96 -10.73 -3.27
N ARG A 136 -11.85 -10.78 -2.51
CA ARG A 136 -11.91 -10.51 -1.07
C ARG A 136 -12.24 -9.06 -0.78
N VAL A 137 -11.69 -8.13 -1.56
CA VAL A 137 -12.03 -6.70 -1.50
C VAL A 137 -13.52 -6.50 -1.80
N LEU A 138 -14.05 -7.09 -2.88
CA LEU A 138 -15.47 -7.04 -3.21
C LEU A 138 -16.35 -7.56 -2.09
N SER A 139 -16.03 -8.74 -1.54
CA SER A 139 -16.82 -9.32 -0.44
C SER A 139 -16.86 -8.42 0.80
N THR A 140 -15.75 -7.73 1.09
CA THR A 140 -15.58 -6.90 2.30
C THR A 140 -16.19 -5.51 2.13
N TYR A 141 -16.08 -4.94 0.93
CA TYR A 141 -16.41 -3.55 0.64
C TYR A 141 -17.56 -3.40 -0.36
N SER A 142 -18.37 -4.45 -0.57
CA SER A 142 -19.50 -4.43 -1.51
C SER A 142 -20.50 -3.29 -1.27
N LEU A 143 -20.61 -2.78 -0.04
CA LEU A 143 -21.46 -1.64 0.29
C LEU A 143 -21.05 -0.36 -0.45
N TYR A 144 -19.78 -0.18 -0.79
CA TYR A 144 -19.30 0.97 -1.55
C TYR A 144 -19.79 0.95 -3.00
N LEU A 145 -20.30 -0.17 -3.50
CA LEU A 145 -20.93 -0.29 -4.81
C LEU A 145 -22.42 0.05 -4.80
N PHE A 146 -22.99 0.44 -3.65
CA PHE A 146 -24.40 0.82 -3.56
C PHE A 146 -24.81 1.92 -4.58
N PRO A 147 -24.01 2.98 -4.83
CA PRO A 147 -24.32 3.97 -5.87
C PRO A 147 -24.39 3.35 -7.27
N CYS A 148 -23.51 2.41 -7.61
CA CYS A 148 -23.56 1.72 -8.91
C CYS A 148 -24.88 0.97 -9.09
N ARG A 149 -25.39 0.33 -8.03
CA ARG A 149 -26.69 -0.38 -8.04
C ARG A 149 -27.86 0.59 -8.26
N LEU A 150 -27.82 1.77 -7.64
CA LEU A 150 -28.86 2.80 -7.83
C LEU A 150 -28.89 3.35 -9.25
N MET A 151 -27.74 3.40 -9.93
CA MET A 151 -27.61 3.89 -11.30
C MET A 151 -27.76 2.79 -12.35
N HIS A 152 -28.07 1.56 -11.95
CA HIS A 152 -28.06 0.38 -12.84
C HIS A 152 -26.74 0.23 -13.63
N ALA A 153 -25.62 0.65 -13.03
CA ALA A 153 -24.30 0.50 -13.60
C ALA A 153 -23.77 -0.90 -13.27
N GLU A 154 -24.10 -1.88 -14.12
CA GLU A 154 -23.78 -3.30 -13.94
C GLU A 154 -22.43 -3.71 -14.54
N ASP A 155 -21.76 -2.82 -15.29
CA ASP A 155 -20.45 -3.10 -15.87
C ASP A 155 -19.40 -3.40 -14.77
N PRO A 156 -18.83 -4.63 -14.71
CA PRO A 156 -17.88 -5.01 -13.67
C PRO A 156 -16.61 -4.16 -13.69
N LEU A 157 -16.19 -3.71 -14.88
CA LEU A 157 -15.00 -2.89 -15.05
C LEU A 157 -15.19 -1.51 -14.41
N PHE A 158 -16.29 -0.83 -14.75
CA PHE A 158 -16.68 0.42 -14.11
C PHE A 158 -16.82 0.27 -12.59
N GLN A 159 -17.46 -0.80 -12.11
CA GLN A 159 -17.61 -1.06 -10.68
C GLN A 159 -16.26 -1.23 -9.98
N ALA A 160 -15.30 -1.93 -10.59
CA ALA A 160 -13.96 -2.09 -10.04
C ALA A 160 -13.27 -0.72 -9.88
N TYR A 161 -13.24 0.09 -10.94
CA TYR A 161 -12.68 1.44 -10.89
C TYR A 161 -13.35 2.32 -9.82
N PHE A 162 -14.68 2.28 -9.77
CA PHE A 162 -15.45 3.04 -8.80
C PHE A 162 -15.09 2.61 -7.38
N LEU A 163 -15.06 1.30 -7.11
CA LEU A 163 -14.74 0.76 -5.80
C LEU A 163 -13.36 1.23 -5.31
N TYR A 164 -12.31 1.04 -6.10
CA TYR A 164 -10.96 1.43 -5.68
C TYR A 164 -10.81 2.95 -5.50
N THR A 165 -11.53 3.75 -6.28
CA THR A 165 -11.61 5.21 -6.08
C THR A 165 -12.21 5.56 -4.73
N GLN A 166 -13.33 4.94 -4.37
CA GLN A 166 -13.99 5.19 -3.10
C GLN A 166 -13.11 4.77 -1.92
N LEU A 167 -12.54 3.55 -1.98
CA LEU A 167 -11.66 3.04 -0.94
C LEU A 167 -10.41 3.91 -0.76
N TYR A 168 -9.84 4.39 -1.87
CA TYR A 168 -8.66 5.26 -1.81
C TYR A 168 -8.99 6.66 -1.28
N SER A 169 -10.14 7.23 -1.68
CA SER A 169 -10.61 8.53 -1.18
C SER A 169 -10.84 8.50 0.33
N GLU A 170 -11.43 7.43 0.84
CA GLU A 170 -11.60 7.25 2.28
C GLU A 170 -10.26 7.06 2.99
N ALA A 171 -9.37 6.25 2.43
CA ALA A 171 -8.05 6.02 2.99
C ALA A 171 -7.23 7.31 3.09
N ILE A 172 -7.32 8.17 2.07
CA ILE A 172 -6.72 9.50 2.09
C ILE A 172 -7.30 10.34 3.23
N THR A 173 -8.63 10.40 3.34
CA THR A 173 -9.30 11.19 4.39
C THR A 173 -8.83 10.78 5.79
N ARG A 174 -8.70 9.47 6.03
CA ARG A 174 -8.16 8.94 7.28
C ARG A 174 -6.69 9.31 7.48
N ASP A 175 -5.85 9.12 6.46
CA ASP A 175 -4.41 9.41 6.55
C ASP A 175 -4.08 10.91 6.65
N ILE A 176 -4.94 11.83 6.16
CA ILE A 176 -4.81 13.27 6.40
C ILE A 176 -4.83 13.56 7.90
N SER A 177 -5.76 12.92 8.63
CA SER A 177 -5.93 13.15 10.06
C SER A 177 -4.85 12.49 10.92
N GLN A 178 -4.29 11.34 10.49
CA GLN A 178 -3.40 10.50 11.30
C GLN A 178 -1.94 10.49 10.84
N GLY A 179 -1.66 11.13 9.71
CA GLY A 179 -0.42 10.97 8.97
C GLY A 179 -0.32 9.60 8.29
N GLY A 180 0.30 9.53 7.10
CA GLY A 180 0.38 8.29 6.32
C GLY A 180 0.47 8.49 4.82
N LEU A 181 0.20 9.71 4.36
CA LEU A 181 0.30 10.12 2.96
C LEU A 181 1.75 10.41 2.57
N SER A 182 2.12 9.99 1.36
CA SER A 182 3.31 10.49 0.68
C SER A 182 2.94 11.66 -0.25
N GLU A 183 3.95 12.29 -0.84
CA GLU A 183 3.77 13.35 -1.84
C GLU A 183 2.90 12.89 -3.02
N ARG A 184 2.14 13.83 -3.59
CA ARG A 184 1.29 13.62 -4.77
C ARG A 184 0.25 12.50 -4.60
N PHE A 185 -0.29 12.36 -3.40
CA PHE A 185 -1.27 11.32 -3.08
C PHE A 185 -2.59 11.45 -3.86
N LEU A 186 -2.90 12.61 -4.46
CA LEU A 186 -4.12 12.80 -5.27
C LEU A 186 -3.98 12.33 -6.72
N GLU A 187 -2.75 12.21 -7.27
CA GLU A 187 -2.54 11.85 -8.69
C GLU A 187 -3.25 10.53 -9.11
N PRO A 188 -3.32 9.47 -8.28
CA PRO A 188 -4.08 8.26 -8.64
C PRO A 188 -5.59 8.49 -8.80
N LEU A 189 -6.18 9.44 -8.06
CA LEU A 189 -7.61 9.76 -8.18
C LEU A 189 -7.90 10.45 -9.52
N ASP A 190 -7.04 11.39 -9.93
CA ASP A 190 -7.18 12.08 -11.22
C ASP A 190 -7.16 11.09 -12.39
N ARG A 191 -6.27 10.08 -12.33
CA ARG A 191 -6.16 9.05 -13.37
C ARG A 191 -7.35 8.10 -13.39
N ILE A 192 -7.86 7.66 -12.23
CA ILE A 192 -9.09 6.86 -12.22
C ILE A 192 -10.28 7.68 -12.72
N GLN A 193 -10.39 8.95 -12.36
CA GLN A 193 -11.47 9.80 -12.86
C GLN A 193 -11.46 9.85 -14.40
N GLN A 194 -10.28 9.98 -15.03
CA GLN A 194 -10.15 9.91 -16.49
C GLN A 194 -10.62 8.55 -17.04
N ALA A 195 -10.19 7.44 -16.44
CA ALA A 195 -10.62 6.10 -16.85
C ALA A 195 -12.14 5.90 -16.71
N LEU A 196 -12.73 6.38 -15.61
CA LEU A 196 -14.17 6.34 -15.36
C LEU A 196 -14.94 7.18 -16.39
N THR A 197 -14.45 8.35 -16.80
CA THR A 197 -15.13 9.15 -17.83
C THR A 197 -15.11 8.49 -19.21
N GLN A 198 -14.12 7.65 -19.49
CA GLN A 198 -14.02 6.93 -20.76
C GLN A 198 -14.84 5.63 -20.78
N THR A 199 -15.02 5.01 -19.61
CA THR A 199 -15.76 3.74 -19.42
C THR A 199 -17.19 3.95 -18.95
N ALA A 200 -17.56 5.16 -18.54
CA ALA A 200 -18.90 5.47 -18.07
C ALA A 200 -19.93 5.01 -19.11
N PRO A 201 -20.97 4.27 -18.70
CA PRO A 201 -22.04 3.91 -19.62
C PRO A 201 -22.59 5.21 -20.20
N CYS A 202 -22.61 5.30 -21.54
CA CYS A 202 -23.24 6.38 -22.29
C CYS A 202 -24.65 6.54 -21.75
N SER A 203 -24.81 7.47 -20.82
CA SER A 203 -26.07 7.64 -20.16
C SER A 203 -26.91 8.43 -21.13
N CYS A 204 -27.89 7.76 -21.74
CA CYS A 204 -29.20 8.34 -21.99
C CYS A 204 -29.76 8.89 -20.65
N MET A 205 -29.13 9.94 -20.12
CA MET A 205 -29.54 10.67 -18.93
C MET A 205 -30.50 11.79 -19.36
N TYR A 206 -31.36 11.52 -20.33
CA TYR A 206 -32.49 12.37 -20.61
C TYR A 206 -33.72 11.80 -19.92
N LYS A 207 -34.20 12.59 -18.95
CA LYS A 207 -35.49 12.53 -18.26
C LYS A 207 -35.56 11.59 -17.06
N LEU A 208 -34.92 12.02 -15.97
CA LEU A 208 -35.61 11.91 -14.68
C LEU A 208 -36.81 12.87 -14.72
N PRO A 209 -38.06 12.41 -14.51
CA PRO A 209 -39.18 13.32 -14.32
C PRO A 209 -38.96 14.03 -12.99
N PHE A 210 -38.76 15.35 -13.05
CA PHE A 210 -38.88 16.21 -11.88
C PHE A 210 -40.31 16.02 -11.33
N MET A 211 -40.46 15.23 -10.26
CA MET A 211 -41.60 15.35 -9.38
C MET A 211 -41.36 16.57 -8.48
N GLY A 212 -41.60 17.74 -9.07
CA GLY A 212 -41.77 19.01 -8.38
C GLY A 212 -43.25 19.33 -8.38
N THR A 213 -43.83 19.27 -7.19
CA THR A 213 -45.21 19.58 -6.85
C THR A 213 -45.59 21.02 -7.22
N ASP A 214 -46.43 21.21 -8.23
CA ASP A 214 -47.29 22.39 -8.29
C ASP A 214 -48.62 22.04 -7.61
N ARG A 215 -48.69 22.45 -6.35
CA ARG A 215 -49.93 22.51 -5.58
C ARG A 215 -50.89 23.43 -6.31
N GLN A 216 -52.06 22.89 -6.66
CA GLN A 216 -53.29 23.64 -6.69
C GLN A 216 -53.43 24.46 -5.40
N GLY A 217 -53.56 25.76 -5.56
CA GLY A 217 -53.91 26.69 -4.51
C GLY A 217 -54.74 27.79 -5.14
N ASP A 218 -56.05 27.69 -4.95
CA ASP A 218 -57.05 28.71 -5.22
C ASP A 218 -56.62 30.08 -4.64
N HIS A 219 -56.85 31.15 -5.39
CA HIS A 219 -57.38 32.39 -4.83
C HIS A 219 -58.13 33.17 -5.92
N GLU A 220 -59.24 33.74 -5.45
CA GLU A 220 -60.33 34.50 -6.09
C GLU A 220 -59.88 35.64 -7.01
#